data_AF-A0A231H9Y4-F1
#
_entry.id   AF-A0A231H9Y4-F1
#
_cell.length_a   1.000
_cell.length_b   1.000
_cell.length_c   1.000
_cell.angle_alpha   90.00
_cell.angle_beta   90.00
_cell.angle_gamma   90.00
#
_symmetry.space_group_name_H-M   'P 1'
#
loop_
_entity.id
_entity.type
_entity.pdbx_description
1 polymer ?
#
loop_
_entity_poly.entity_id
_entity_poly.type
_entity_poly.pdbx_seq_one_letter_code
_entity_poly.pdbx_strand_id
1 'polypeptide(L)'
;MLTLAERARLSHGDVHVRIWLGRTAFDYRATVAAAVTLIHDCRRKRWCAIEVFLHGIEDALPETRLPNERLFLDPQPLRQDA
;
A
#
# COMPACT_ATOMS: atom_id res chain seq x y z
N MET A 1 5.06 8.25 15.92
CA MET A 1 6.26 7.92 15.14
C MET A 1 6.46 6.41 15.29
N LEU A 2 6.17 5.61 14.27
CA LEU A 2 6.28 4.14 14.34
C LEU A 2 7.75 3.72 14.16
N THR A 3 8.21 2.76 14.96
CA THR A 3 9.60 2.28 14.98
C THR A 3 9.96 1.48 13.72
N LEU A 4 11.25 1.36 13.40
CA LEU A 4 11.74 0.63 12.21
C LEU A 4 11.32 -0.85 12.21
N ALA A 5 11.21 -1.47 13.40
CA ALA A 5 10.77 -2.85 13.58
C ALA A 5 9.24 -3.02 13.42
N GLU A 6 8.44 -2.03 13.83
CA GLU A 6 6.99 -2.00 13.56
C GLU A 6 6.70 -1.76 12.08
N ARG A 7 7.51 -0.93 11.41
CA ARG A 7 7.52 -0.78 9.95
C ARG A 7 7.89 -2.09 9.24
N ALA A 8 8.88 -2.81 9.76
CA ALA A 8 9.30 -4.12 9.21
C ALA A 8 8.24 -5.22 9.40
N ARG A 9 7.54 -5.23 10.54
CA ARG A 9 6.40 -6.15 10.78
C ARG A 9 5.20 -5.84 9.90
N LEU A 10 4.89 -4.56 9.71
CA LEU A 10 3.88 -4.12 8.75
C LEU A 10 4.29 -4.45 7.31
N SER A 11 5.58 -4.43 6.97
CA SER A 11 6.05 -4.73 5.61
C SER A 11 5.92 -6.19 5.16
N HIS A 12 5.54 -7.13 6.04
CA HIS A 12 5.31 -8.53 5.68
C HIS A 12 3.83 -8.87 5.42
N GLY A 13 2.91 -7.93 5.65
CA GLY A 13 1.47 -8.13 5.45
C GLY A 13 0.95 -7.42 4.21
N ASP A 14 0.04 -8.06 3.50
CA ASP A 14 -0.85 -7.38 2.56
C ASP A 14 -2.01 -6.73 3.31
N VAL A 15 -2.45 -5.58 2.81
CA VAL A 15 -3.63 -4.85 3.26
C VAL A 15 -4.58 -4.63 2.11
N HIS A 16 -5.85 -4.43 2.44
CA HIS A 16 -6.85 -3.98 1.49
C HIS A 16 -6.94 -2.46 1.52
N VAL A 17 -6.78 -1.89 0.33
CA VAL A 17 -6.85 -0.46 0.06
C VAL A 17 -8.08 -0.21 -0.78
N ARG A 18 -8.96 0.68 -0.28
CA ARG A 18 -10.08 1.22 -1.04
C ARG A 18 -9.79 2.66 -1.44
N ILE A 19 -9.87 2.94 -2.73
CA ILE A 19 -9.66 4.27 -3.30
C ILE A 19 -10.99 4.79 -3.83
N TRP A 20 -11.37 5.98 -3.39
CA TRP A 20 -12.56 6.68 -3.90
C TRP A 20 -12.14 7.73 -4.92
N LEU A 21 -12.68 7.60 -6.14
CA LEU A 21 -12.59 8.61 -7.20
C LEU A 21 -14.00 9.09 -7.53
N GLY A 22 -14.33 10.30 -7.08
CA GLY A 22 -15.71 10.80 -7.14
C GLY A 22 -16.64 9.94 -6.29
N ARG A 23 -17.61 9.26 -6.93
CA ARG A 23 -18.59 8.38 -6.28
C ARG A 23 -18.26 6.89 -6.42
N THR A 24 -17.15 6.55 -7.06
CA THR A 24 -16.79 5.16 -7.36
C THR A 24 -15.68 4.69 -6.41
N ALA A 25 -15.89 3.53 -5.81
CA ALA A 25 -14.89 2.84 -4.99
C ALA A 25 -14.15 1.79 -5.82
N PHE A 26 -12.84 1.69 -5.60
CA PHE A 26 -11.98 0.67 -6.19
C PHE A 26 -11.20 -0.04 -5.08
N ASP A 27 -11.28 -1.36 -5.07
CA ASP A 27 -10.68 -2.22 -4.05
C ASP A 27 -9.43 -2.91 -4.58
N TYR A 28 -8.33 -2.81 -3.84
CA TYR A 28 -7.04 -3.38 -4.20
C TYR A 28 -6.39 -4.08 -3.03
N ARG A 29 -5.62 -5.13 -3.32
CA ARG A 29 -4.61 -5.65 -2.41
C ARG A 29 -3.31 -4.87 -2.59
N ALA A 30 -2.68 -4.46 -1.49
CA ALA A 30 -1.38 -3.80 -1.54
C ALA A 30 -0.54 -4.21 -0.34
N THR A 31 0.78 -4.26 -0.49
CA THR A 31 1.67 -4.29 0.68
C THR A 31 1.49 -3.04 1.53
N VAL A 32 1.75 -3.15 2.84
CA VAL A 32 1.64 -1.98 3.72
C VAL A 32 2.56 -0.84 3.27
N ALA A 33 3.76 -1.15 2.77
CA ALA A 33 4.69 -0.14 2.25
C ALA A 33 4.08 0.67 1.09
N ALA A 34 3.42 -0.01 0.15
CA ALA A 34 2.72 0.63 -0.95
C ALA A 34 1.53 1.47 -0.49
N ALA A 35 0.71 0.93 0.43
CA ALA A 35 -0.44 1.63 0.98
C ALA A 35 -0.03 2.93 1.70
N VAL A 36 1.02 2.88 2.53
CA VAL A 36 1.54 4.05 3.27
C VAL A 36 2.03 5.13 2.32
N THR A 37 2.78 4.75 1.28
CA THR A 37 3.31 5.72 0.31
C THR A 37 2.19 6.38 -0.50
N LEU A 38 1.19 5.60 -0.92
CA LEU A 38 0.01 6.11 -1.60
C LEU A 38 -0.77 7.12 -0.73
N ILE A 39 -0.98 6.82 0.55
CA ILE A 39 -1.65 7.74 1.48
C ILE A 39 -0.87 9.05 1.60
N HIS A 40 0.45 8.97 1.73
CA HIS A 40 1.29 10.16 1.82
C HIS A 40 1.16 11.04 0.57
N ASP A 41 1.14 10.44 -0.61
CA ASP A 41 1.01 11.18 -1.87
C ASP A 41 -0.39 11.76 -2.10
N CYS A 42 -1.48 11.03 -1.80
CA CYS A 42 -2.82 11.61 -1.88
C CYS A 42 -3.03 12.72 -0.85
N ARG A 43 -2.38 12.67 0.33
CA ARG A 43 -2.41 13.80 1.28
C ARG A 43 -1.72 15.04 0.72
N ARG A 44 -0.57 14.89 0.06
CA ARG A 44 0.17 16.02 -0.54
C ARG A 44 -0.58 16.67 -1.70
N LYS A 45 -1.28 15.87 -2.52
CA LYS A 45 -1.91 16.36 -3.75
C LYS A 45 -3.43 16.55 -3.65
N ARG A 46 -4.08 16.09 -2.56
CA ARG A 46 -5.54 16.14 -2.30
C ARG A 46 -6.40 15.62 -3.46
N TRP A 47 -5.92 14.62 -4.20
CA TRP A 47 -6.61 14.10 -5.39
C TRP A 47 -7.68 13.05 -5.08
N CYS A 48 -7.61 12.39 -3.92
CA CYS A 48 -8.43 11.21 -3.63
C CYS A 48 -8.72 11.03 -2.13
N ALA A 49 -9.77 10.29 -1.80
CA ALA A 49 -9.99 9.74 -0.47
C ALA A 49 -9.56 8.26 -0.45
N ILE A 50 -8.83 7.85 0.59
CA ILE A 50 -8.26 6.50 0.74
C ILE A 50 -8.69 5.93 2.08
N GLU A 51 -9.19 4.71 2.06
CA GLU A 51 -9.45 3.87 3.22
C GLU A 51 -8.50 2.67 3.21
N VAL A 52 -7.93 2.32 4.37
CA VAL A 52 -7.02 1.17 4.52
C VAL A 52 -7.49 0.28 5.66
N PHE A 53 -7.68 -0.99 5.36
CA PHE A 53 -8.12 -2.00 6.32
C PHE A 53 -6.92 -2.86 6.75
N LEU A 54 -6.52 -2.74 8.02
CA LEU A 54 -5.34 -3.41 8.60
C LEU A 54 -5.61 -4.82 9.14
N HIS A 55 -6.87 -5.19 9.41
CA HIS A 55 -7.19 -6.42 10.17
C HIS A 55 -8.57 -7.03 9.88
N GLY A 56 -9.15 -6.80 8.69
CA GLY A 56 -10.56 -7.12 8.41
C GLY A 56 -10.81 -8.17 7.34
N ILE A 57 -9.84 -9.01 6.98
CA ILE A 57 -9.96 -9.91 5.82
C ILE A 57 -9.42 -11.29 6.20
N GLU A 58 -10.13 -11.95 7.11
CA GLU A 58 -10.05 -13.41 7.21
C GLU A 58 -10.64 -14.09 5.96
N ASP A 59 -11.33 -13.34 5.08
CA ASP A 59 -11.86 -13.78 3.79
C ASP A 59 -11.09 -13.22 2.58
N ALA A 60 -10.17 -13.99 2.01
CA ALA A 60 -9.54 -13.79 0.69
C ALA A 60 -9.43 -12.33 0.18
N LEU A 61 -8.25 -11.71 0.37
CA LEU A 61 -7.92 -10.41 -0.22
C LEU A 61 -8.20 -10.38 -1.73
N PRO A 62 -8.54 -9.20 -2.30
CA PRO A 62 -8.70 -9.06 -3.75
C PRO A 62 -7.48 -9.62 -4.50
N GLU A 63 -7.73 -10.43 -5.53
CA GLU A 63 -6.65 -10.98 -6.36
C GLU A 63 -5.83 -9.87 -7.02
N THR A 64 -6.52 -8.79 -7.41
CA THR A 64 -5.95 -7.61 -8.06
C THR A 64 -5.09 -6.79 -7.09
N ARG A 65 -3.81 -6.68 -7.44
CA ARG A 65 -2.85 -5.80 -6.76
C ARG A 65 -3.03 -4.34 -7.17
N LEU A 66 -2.61 -3.43 -6.30
CA LEU A 66 -2.53 -2.01 -6.63
C LEU A 66 -1.60 -1.80 -7.85
N PRO A 67 -2.01 -1.02 -8.88
CA PRO A 67 -1.25 -0.93 -10.13
C PRO A 67 0.19 -0.45 -9.98
N ASN A 68 0.39 0.47 -9.04
CA ASN A 68 1.69 1.12 -8.80
C ASN A 68 2.48 0.46 -7.68
N GLU A 69 2.04 -0.70 -7.18
CA GLU A 69 2.64 -1.35 -6.01
C GLU A 69 4.16 -1.54 -6.16
N ARG A 70 4.61 -1.95 -7.35
CA ARG A 70 6.04 -2.13 -7.67
C ARG A 70 6.87 -0.84 -7.57
N LEU A 71 6.27 0.32 -7.80
CA LEU A 71 6.95 1.62 -7.66
C LEU A 71 7.18 1.98 -6.18
N PHE A 72 6.39 1.40 -5.27
CA PHE A 72 6.48 1.63 -3.83
C PHE A 72 7.24 0.53 -3.09
N LEU A 73 7.42 -0.63 -3.75
CA LEU A 73 8.01 -1.84 -3.20
C LEU A 73 9.50 -2.01 -3.47
N ASP A 74 10.18 -0.98 -3.94
CA ASP A 74 11.58 -1.10 -4.37
C ASP A 74 12.54 -1.02 -3.17
N PRO A 75 13.21 -2.11 -2.75
CA PRO A 75 14.61 -2.06 -2.42
C PRO A 75 15.35 -2.35 -3.73
N GLN A 76 15.96 -1.35 -4.35
CA GLN A 76 16.99 -1.61 -5.34
C GLN A 76 17.99 -2.60 -4.70
N PRO A 77 18.15 -3.84 -5.20
CA PRO A 77 19.34 -4.59 -4.86
C PRO A 77 20.50 -3.79 -5.43
N LEU A 78 21.51 -3.55 -4.60
CA LEU A 78 22.82 -3.11 -5.08
C LEU A 78 23.14 -3.90 -6.36
N ARG A 79 23.38 -3.21 -7.46
CA ARG A 79 24.05 -3.77 -8.62
C ARG A 79 25.40 -4.30 -8.14
N GLN A 80 25.46 -5.56 -7.75
CA GLN A 80 26.68 -6.32 -7.57
C GLN A 80 27.07 -6.85 -8.94
N ASP A 81 27.66 -5.99 -9.77
CA ASP A 81 28.38 -6.39 -10.99
C ASP A 81 29.34 -5.25 -11.39
N ALA A 82 30.56 -5.33 -10.85
CA ALA A 82 31.86 -5.22 -11.56
C ALA A 82 33.00 -5.23 -10.55
#